data_AF-A0A936E3S4-F1
#
_entry.id   AF-A0A936E3S4-F1
#
_cell.length_a   1.000
_cell.length_b   1.000
_cell.length_c   1.000
_cell.angle_alpha   90.00
_cell.angle_beta   90.00
_cell.angle_gamma   90.00
#
_symmetry.space_group_name_H-M   'P 1'
#
loop_
_entity.id
_entity.type
_entity.pdbx_description
1 polymer ?
#
loop_
_entity_poly.entity_id
_entity_poly.type
_entity_poly.pdbx_seq_one_letter_code
_entity_poly.pdbx_strand_id
1 'polypeptide(L)'
;MNEARLSAIAISIYLGMVKRHVQGIPCKILFMDDVFIGLDIANRLPLLEILKTDFPEYQVFITTYDKPWYEFVRTNYINNNSSWKCFEIYAGRSKKGFTIPVVKEIKGPGNNAHLDYYIQTAEDYHNAGDNKAAGVYLRSAFEATLKQFCFRKVTVKFETDQSKLTANDFGTQQKIIVKQQV
;
A
#
# COMPACT_ATOMS: atom_id res chain seq x y z
N MET A 1 26.26 9.23 -10.29
CA MET A 1 24.79 9.07 -10.49
C MET A 1 24.28 8.22 -9.35
N ASN A 2 23.22 8.61 -8.63
CA ASN A 2 22.69 7.76 -7.56
C ASN A 2 21.87 6.61 -8.19
N GLU A 3 21.79 5.48 -7.48
CA GLU A 3 21.13 4.26 -7.96
C GLU A 3 19.65 4.48 -8.26
N ALA A 4 18.95 5.25 -7.42
CA ALA A 4 17.53 5.56 -7.60
C ALA A 4 17.23 6.35 -8.89
N ARG A 5 18.12 7.27 -9.30
CA ARG A 5 17.95 7.99 -10.58
C ARG A 5 18.24 7.09 -11.77
N LEU A 6 19.19 6.16 -11.65
CA LEU A 6 19.44 5.18 -12.70
C LEU A 6 18.21 4.27 -12.92
N SER A 7 17.60 3.78 -11.85
CA SER A 7 16.36 2.99 -11.93
C SER A 7 15.20 3.78 -12.55
N ALA A 8 15.02 5.05 -12.15
CA ALA A 8 13.99 5.90 -12.75
C ALA A 8 14.19 6.05 -14.27
N ILE A 9 15.43 6.33 -14.71
CA ILE A 9 15.76 6.45 -16.14
C ILE A 9 15.51 5.12 -16.88
N ALA A 10 15.94 4.00 -16.30
CA ALA A 10 15.76 2.69 -16.90
C ALA A 10 14.26 2.36 -17.08
N ILE A 11 13.44 2.60 -16.06
CA ILE A 11 11.98 2.42 -16.13
C ILE A 11 11.37 3.34 -17.18
N SER A 12 11.76 4.62 -17.24
CA SER A 12 11.25 5.55 -18.25
C SER A 12 11.59 5.11 -19.68
N ILE A 13 12.82 4.65 -19.92
CA ILE A 13 13.24 4.13 -21.23
C ILE A 13 12.42 2.89 -21.58
N TYR A 14 12.31 1.93 -20.65
CA TYR A 14 11.53 0.71 -20.83
C TYR A 14 10.07 1.01 -21.20
N LEU A 15 9.39 1.85 -20.41
CA LEU A 15 8.00 2.24 -20.67
C LEU A 15 7.87 2.98 -22.01
N GLY A 16 8.82 3.86 -22.35
CA GLY A 16 8.84 4.54 -23.64
C GLY A 16 8.94 3.58 -24.82
N MET A 17 9.76 2.53 -24.70
CA MET A 17 9.86 1.48 -25.70
C MET A 17 8.57 0.67 -25.83
N VAL A 18 7.98 0.25 -24.71
CA VAL A 18 6.69 -0.49 -24.70
C VAL A 18 5.58 0.35 -25.33
N LYS A 19 5.48 1.63 -24.99
CA LYS A 19 4.46 2.54 -25.54
C LYS A 19 4.58 2.73 -27.05
N ARG A 20 5.82 2.76 -27.58
CA ARG A 20 6.08 2.94 -29.02
C ARG A 20 5.90 1.64 -29.80
N HIS A 21 6.05 0.48 -29.16
CA HIS A 21 5.97 -0.80 -29.82
C HIS A 21 4.53 -1.16 -30.18
N VAL A 22 4.24 -1.30 -31.48
CA VAL A 22 2.91 -1.73 -31.94
C VAL A 22 2.72 -3.20 -31.58
N GLN A 23 1.81 -3.47 -30.65
CA GLN A 23 1.41 -4.83 -30.29
C GLN A 23 0.14 -5.18 -31.10
N GLY A 24 0.27 -6.04 -32.12
CA GLY A 24 -0.84 -6.51 -32.95
C GLY A 24 -1.75 -7.54 -32.27
N ILE A 25 -1.72 -7.60 -30.94
CA ILE A 25 -2.45 -8.55 -30.11
C ILE A 25 -3.49 -7.81 -29.25
N PRO A 26 -4.70 -8.38 -29.07
CA PRO A 26 -5.78 -7.74 -28.33
C PRO A 26 -5.52 -7.67 -26.81
N CYS A 27 -4.67 -8.56 -26.28
CA CYS A 27 -4.31 -8.57 -24.86
C CYS A 27 -2.89 -8.03 -24.68
N LYS A 28 -2.77 -6.81 -24.18
CA LYS A 28 -1.48 -6.18 -23.83
C LYS A 28 -1.24 -6.35 -22.33
N ILE A 29 -0.13 -6.95 -21.95
CA ILE A 29 0.22 -7.19 -20.53
C ILE A 29 1.48 -6.40 -20.19
N LEU A 30 1.46 -5.74 -19.03
CA LEU A 30 2.62 -5.10 -18.45
C LEU A 30 2.86 -5.68 -17.05
N PHE A 31 3.95 -6.43 -16.88
CA PHE A 31 4.28 -7.07 -15.61
C PHE A 31 5.52 -6.41 -15.01
N MET A 32 5.41 -5.91 -13.78
CA MET A 32 6.42 -5.12 -13.10
C MET A 32 6.75 -5.76 -11.76
N ASP A 33 7.90 -6.43 -11.69
CA ASP A 33 8.37 -7.11 -10.47
C ASP A 33 9.37 -6.24 -9.70
N ASP A 34 9.07 -5.95 -8.43
CA ASP A 34 9.93 -5.22 -7.47
C ASP A 34 10.50 -3.86 -7.94
N VAL A 35 9.90 -3.27 -8.97
CA VAL A 35 10.35 -2.02 -9.60
C VAL A 35 10.41 -0.83 -8.65
N PHE A 36 9.67 -0.87 -7.54
CA PHE A 36 9.61 0.22 -6.56
C PHE A 36 10.75 0.19 -5.53
N ILE A 37 11.44 -0.94 -5.35
CA ILE A 37 12.54 -1.06 -4.38
C ILE A 37 13.71 -0.16 -4.80
N GLY A 38 14.02 -0.16 -6.11
CA GLY A 38 15.06 0.70 -6.69
C GLY A 38 14.62 2.13 -6.99
N LEU A 39 13.38 2.52 -6.69
CA LEU A 39 12.82 3.82 -7.07
C LEU A 39 12.67 4.75 -5.86
N ASP A 40 13.08 6.00 -6.05
CA ASP A 40 12.91 7.05 -5.04
C ASP A 40 11.43 7.29 -4.70
N ILE A 41 11.14 7.57 -3.42
CA ILE A 41 9.78 7.74 -2.90
C ILE A 41 8.99 8.79 -3.70
N ALA A 42 9.65 9.89 -4.10
CA ALA A 42 9.02 10.95 -4.86
C ALA A 42 8.54 10.50 -6.25
N ASN A 43 9.13 9.45 -6.82
CA ASN A 43 8.80 8.93 -8.14
C ASN A 43 7.82 7.75 -8.12
N ARG A 44 7.57 7.12 -6.96
CA ARG A 44 6.68 5.94 -6.88
C ARG A 44 5.23 6.25 -7.24
N LEU A 45 4.68 7.35 -6.73
CA LEU A 45 3.32 7.80 -7.08
C LEU A 45 3.21 8.29 -8.54
N PRO A 46 4.13 9.14 -9.04
CA PRO A 46 4.16 9.49 -10.47
C PRO A 46 4.19 8.29 -11.40
N LEU A 47 4.90 7.22 -11.05
CA LEU A 47 4.91 6.00 -11.86
C LEU A 47 3.51 5.37 -11.96
N LEU A 48 2.74 5.30 -10.87
CA LEU A 48 1.36 4.80 -10.91
C LEU A 48 0.45 5.66 -11.78
N GLU A 49 0.62 6.99 -11.74
CA GLU A 49 -0.12 7.89 -12.63
C GLU A 49 0.24 7.67 -14.11
N ILE A 50 1.53 7.52 -14.44
CA ILE A 50 1.97 7.18 -15.80
C ILE A 50 1.33 5.88 -16.29
N LEU A 51 1.32 4.83 -15.45
CA LEU A 51 0.70 3.55 -15.80
C LEU A 51 -0.79 3.71 -16.09
N LYS A 52 -1.49 4.54 -15.30
CA LYS A 52 -2.91 4.82 -15.47
C LYS A 52 -3.20 5.64 -16.73
N THR A 53 -2.40 6.66 -17.04
CA THR A 53 -2.67 7.60 -18.13
C THR A 53 -2.13 7.13 -19.48
N ASP A 54 -0.93 6.54 -19.50
CA ASP A 54 -0.23 6.18 -20.73
C ASP A 54 -0.42 4.73 -21.16
N PHE A 55 -0.87 3.86 -20.26
CA PHE A 55 -1.07 2.44 -20.52
C PHE A 55 -2.50 1.95 -20.22
N PRO A 56 -3.58 2.69 -20.58
CA PRO A 56 -4.95 2.29 -20.24
C PRO A 56 -5.41 1.01 -20.96
N GLU A 57 -4.77 0.66 -22.08
CA GLU A 57 -5.04 -0.56 -22.85
C GLU A 57 -4.28 -1.79 -22.32
N TYR A 58 -3.38 -1.61 -21.35
CA TYR A 58 -2.58 -2.69 -20.78
C TYR A 58 -3.22 -3.23 -19.51
N GLN A 59 -3.23 -4.55 -19.37
CA GLN A 59 -3.43 -5.18 -18.08
C GLN A 59 -2.11 -5.12 -17.30
N VAL A 60 -2.08 -4.26 -16.28
CA VAL A 60 -0.88 -4.03 -15.47
C VAL A 60 -0.87 -4.92 -14.24
N PHE A 61 0.24 -5.63 -14.02
CA PHE A 61 0.53 -6.39 -12.82
C PHE A 61 1.75 -5.79 -12.14
N ILE A 62 1.64 -5.56 -10.84
CA ILE A 62 2.74 -5.09 -10.01
C ILE A 62 2.90 -6.09 -8.87
N THR A 63 4.10 -6.64 -8.74
CA THR A 63 4.50 -7.48 -7.60
C THR A 63 5.55 -6.77 -6.78
N THR A 64 5.44 -6.87 -5.46
CA THR A 64 6.47 -6.32 -4.58
C THR A 64 6.55 -7.03 -3.24
N TYR A 65 7.75 -7.11 -2.68
CA TYR A 65 7.96 -7.49 -1.27
C TYR A 65 7.86 -6.30 -0.29
N ASP A 66 7.79 -5.05 -0.76
CA ASP A 66 7.63 -3.85 0.08
C ASP A 66 6.18 -3.76 0.61
N LYS A 67 5.90 -4.48 1.70
CA LYS A 67 4.58 -4.49 2.35
C LYS A 67 4.10 -3.09 2.77
N PRO A 68 4.94 -2.23 3.40
CA PRO A 68 4.54 -0.85 3.69
C PRO A 68 4.06 -0.06 2.45
N TRP A 69 4.78 -0.17 1.33
CA TRP A 69 4.36 0.47 0.08
C TRP A 69 3.07 -0.11 -0.47
N TYR A 70 2.92 -1.44 -0.52
CA TYR A 70 1.69 -2.09 -0.95
C TYR A 70 0.47 -1.61 -0.14
N GLU A 71 0.59 -1.59 1.19
CA GLU A 71 -0.48 -1.13 2.08
C GLU A 71 -0.83 0.35 1.87
N PHE A 72 0.20 1.17 1.65
CA PHE A 72 0.01 2.60 1.35
C PHE A 72 -0.76 2.80 0.05
N VAL A 73 -0.36 2.14 -1.04
CA VAL A 73 -1.02 2.24 -2.35
C VAL A 73 -2.45 1.73 -2.27
N ARG A 74 -2.67 0.56 -1.64
CA ARG A 74 -4.00 -0.01 -1.47
C ARG A 74 -4.94 0.93 -0.72
N THR A 75 -4.48 1.51 0.38
CA THR A 75 -5.32 2.33 1.28
C THR A 75 -5.56 3.75 0.77
N ASN A 76 -4.55 4.37 0.14
CA ASN A 76 -4.59 5.80 -0.18
C ASN A 76 -4.73 6.10 -1.68
N TYR A 77 -4.31 5.18 -2.55
CA TYR A 77 -4.29 5.39 -4.00
C TYR A 77 -5.41 4.61 -4.70
N ILE A 78 -5.50 3.30 -4.43
CA ILE A 78 -6.46 2.39 -5.08
C ILE A 78 -7.86 2.53 -4.49
N ASN A 79 -7.98 2.98 -3.24
CA ASN A 79 -9.26 3.22 -2.57
C ASN A 79 -10.27 3.98 -3.45
N ASN A 80 -9.79 5.01 -4.15
CA ASN A 80 -10.63 5.86 -5.00
C ASN A 80 -10.84 5.30 -6.43
N ASN A 81 -10.28 4.13 -6.77
CA ASN A 81 -10.25 3.59 -8.14
C ASN A 81 -10.52 2.07 -8.14
N SER A 82 -11.76 1.68 -8.48
CA SER A 82 -12.31 0.34 -8.26
C SER A 82 -11.80 -0.78 -9.18
N SER A 83 -10.90 -0.50 -10.13
CA SER A 83 -10.46 -1.49 -11.13
C SER A 83 -9.29 -2.37 -10.67
N TRP A 84 -8.51 -1.94 -9.68
CA TRP A 84 -7.36 -2.69 -9.20
C TRP A 84 -7.76 -3.80 -8.22
N LYS A 85 -7.23 -4.99 -8.43
CA LYS A 85 -7.33 -6.11 -7.49
C LYS A 85 -6.05 -6.23 -6.68
N CYS A 86 -6.20 -6.41 -5.37
CA CYS A 86 -5.08 -6.50 -4.44
C CYS A 86 -4.96 -7.93 -3.91
N PHE A 87 -3.75 -8.49 -3.95
CA PHE A 87 -3.47 -9.85 -3.50
C PHE A 87 -2.27 -9.85 -2.57
N GLU A 88 -2.32 -10.71 -1.56
CA GLU A 88 -1.18 -11.06 -0.74
C GLU A 88 -0.82 -12.52 -0.97
N ILE A 89 0.48 -12.82 -1.09
CA ILE A 89 0.98 -14.16 -1.32
C ILE A 89 1.84 -14.55 -0.12
N TYR A 90 1.49 -15.67 0.51
CA TYR A 90 2.16 -16.19 1.70
C TYR A 90 2.78 -17.57 1.45
N ALA A 91 3.86 -17.90 2.14
CA ALA A 91 4.41 -19.24 2.16
C ALA A 91 3.60 -20.12 3.15
N GLY A 92 2.73 -20.97 2.63
CA GLY A 92 2.05 -22.02 3.40
C GLY A 92 2.81 -23.34 3.38
N ARG A 93 2.32 -24.32 4.13
CA ARG A 93 2.81 -25.71 4.11
C ARG A 93 1.72 -26.67 3.68
N SER A 94 2.05 -27.55 2.74
CA SER A 94 1.22 -28.69 2.36
C SER A 94 1.24 -29.76 3.46
N LYS A 95 0.23 -30.64 3.48
CA LYS A 95 0.17 -31.82 4.35
C LYS A 95 1.40 -32.73 4.20
N LYS A 96 2.08 -32.68 3.06
CA LYS A 96 3.31 -33.43 2.76
C LYS A 96 4.61 -32.69 3.12
N GLY A 97 4.53 -31.54 3.80
CA GLY A 97 5.68 -30.77 4.27
C GLY A 97 6.29 -29.79 3.26
N PHE A 98 5.84 -29.77 2.00
CA PHE A 98 6.34 -28.84 0.99
C PHE A 98 5.74 -27.43 1.14
N THR A 99 6.54 -26.40 0.83
CA THR A 99 6.06 -25.02 0.77
C THR A 99 5.10 -24.85 -0.42
N ILE A 100 3.95 -24.22 -0.18
CA ILE A 100 2.97 -23.88 -1.22
C ILE A 100 2.60 -22.40 -1.13
N PRO A 101 2.37 -21.69 -2.24
CA PRO A 101 1.87 -20.33 -2.19
C PRO A 101 0.41 -20.33 -1.74
N VAL A 102 0.11 -19.54 -0.72
CA VAL A 102 -1.25 -19.25 -0.26
C VAL A 102 -1.57 -17.83 -0.73
N VAL A 103 -2.46 -17.74 -1.72
CA VAL A 103 -2.90 -16.46 -2.28
C VAL A 103 -4.17 -16.02 -1.58
N LYS A 104 -4.14 -14.81 -1.01
CA LYS A 104 -5.29 -14.16 -0.40
C LYS A 104 -5.66 -12.93 -1.21
N GLU A 105 -6.80 -12.96 -1.89
CA GLU A 105 -7.38 -11.75 -2.47
C GLU A 105 -7.90 -10.86 -1.35
N ILE A 106 -7.43 -9.63 -1.30
CA ILE A 106 -7.89 -8.63 -0.35
C ILE A 106 -9.08 -7.92 -1.01
N LYS A 107 -10.29 -8.45 -0.75
CA LYS A 107 -11.54 -7.92 -1.28
C LYS A 107 -11.96 -6.66 -0.52
N GLY A 108 -12.39 -5.66 -1.28
CA GLY A 108 -13.00 -4.44 -0.79
C GLY A 108 -12.51 -3.21 -1.55
N PRO A 109 -13.41 -2.30 -1.97
CA PRO A 109 -12.99 -0.93 -2.25
C PRO A 109 -12.37 -0.37 -0.96
N GLY A 110 -11.44 0.57 -1.05
CA GLY A 110 -10.85 1.18 0.14
C GLY A 110 -11.84 2.01 0.98
N ASN A 111 -13.15 1.87 0.81
CA ASN A 111 -14.21 2.44 1.62
C ASN A 111 -14.20 1.85 3.04
N ASN A 112 -13.08 1.95 3.74
CA ASN A 112 -12.90 1.45 5.09
C ASN A 112 -13.10 -0.06 5.27
N ALA A 113 -13.32 -0.86 4.21
CA ALA A 113 -13.45 -2.32 4.32
C ALA A 113 -12.25 -3.01 5.00
N HIS A 114 -11.06 -2.41 4.92
CA HIS A 114 -9.88 -2.85 5.66
C HIS A 114 -9.92 -2.48 7.14
N LEU A 115 -10.47 -1.30 7.45
CA LEU A 115 -10.70 -0.87 8.82
C LEU A 115 -11.81 -1.75 9.44
N ASP A 116 -12.90 -1.95 8.72
CA ASP A 116 -13.99 -2.86 9.07
C ASP A 116 -13.47 -4.29 9.26
N TYR A 117 -12.55 -4.75 8.40
CA TYR A 117 -11.90 -6.05 8.60
C TYR A 117 -11.15 -6.10 9.93
N TYR A 118 -10.35 -5.10 10.27
CA TYR A 118 -9.61 -5.08 11.54
C TYR A 118 -10.52 -4.93 12.75
N ILE A 119 -11.58 -4.12 12.64
CA ILE A 119 -12.57 -3.93 13.70
C ILE A 119 -13.34 -5.25 13.89
N GLN A 120 -13.91 -5.82 12.83
CA GLN A 120 -14.66 -7.07 12.89
C GLN A 120 -13.79 -8.22 13.41
N THR A 121 -12.55 -8.35 12.91
CA THR A 121 -11.63 -9.39 13.37
C THR A 121 -11.28 -9.19 14.84
N ALA A 122 -11.09 -7.94 15.30
CA ALA A 122 -10.85 -7.65 16.71
C ALA A 122 -12.06 -8.02 17.57
N GLU A 123 -13.28 -7.72 17.12
CA GLU A 123 -14.52 -8.11 17.78
C GLU A 123 -14.66 -9.64 17.87
N ASP A 124 -14.39 -10.36 16.78
CA ASP A 124 -14.47 -11.82 16.72
C ASP A 124 -13.50 -12.46 17.74
N TYR A 125 -12.25 -12.00 17.80
CA TYR A 125 -11.27 -12.50 18.79
C TYR A 125 -11.64 -12.10 20.22
N HIS A 126 -12.19 -10.91 20.44
CA HIS A 126 -12.66 -10.48 21.75
C HIS A 126 -13.81 -11.37 22.24
N ASN A 127 -14.78 -11.64 21.37
CA ASN A 127 -15.92 -12.51 21.65
C ASN A 127 -15.48 -13.96 21.90
N ALA A 128 -14.40 -14.42 21.24
CA ALA A 128 -13.77 -15.72 21.48
C ALA A 128 -12.89 -15.76 22.75
N GLY A 129 -12.71 -14.64 23.46
CA GLY A 129 -11.91 -14.52 24.68
C GLY A 129 -10.41 -14.35 24.46
N ASP A 130 -9.93 -14.27 23.21
CA ASP A 130 -8.53 -13.99 22.90
C ASP A 130 -8.27 -12.49 22.82
N ASN A 131 -8.19 -11.86 23.99
CA ASN A 131 -7.96 -10.43 24.13
C ASN A 131 -6.60 -9.98 23.58
N LYS A 132 -5.59 -10.88 23.50
CA LYS A 132 -4.29 -10.53 22.92
C LYS A 132 -4.41 -10.34 21.43
N ALA A 133 -5.03 -11.29 20.72
CA ALA A 133 -5.27 -11.17 19.29
C ALA A 133 -6.18 -9.97 18.99
N ALA A 134 -7.25 -9.78 19.75
CA ALA A 134 -8.14 -8.62 19.62
C ALA A 134 -7.38 -7.28 19.71
N GLY A 135 -6.49 -7.13 20.70
CA GLY A 135 -5.68 -5.92 20.86
C GLY A 135 -4.75 -5.62 19.67
N VAL A 136 -4.19 -6.66 19.04
CA VAL A 136 -3.33 -6.51 17.84
C VAL A 136 -4.12 -5.98 16.65
N TYR A 137 -5.31 -6.53 16.40
CA TYR A 137 -6.17 -6.08 15.31
C TYR A 137 -6.73 -4.68 15.57
N LEU A 138 -7.11 -4.37 16.80
CA LEU A 138 -7.58 -3.04 17.18
C LEU A 138 -6.49 -1.96 17.03
N ARG A 139 -5.24 -2.28 17.38
CA ARG A 139 -4.09 -1.41 17.09
C ARG A 139 -3.91 -1.18 15.60
N SER A 140 -4.06 -2.23 14.79
CA SER A 140 -3.94 -2.14 13.34
C SER A 140 -5.02 -1.24 12.74
N ALA A 141 -6.27 -1.34 13.24
CA ALA A 141 -7.36 -0.44 12.90
C ALA A 141 -7.02 1.03 13.26
N PHE A 142 -6.54 1.26 14.48
CA PHE A 142 -6.15 2.59 14.95
C PHE A 142 -5.05 3.23 14.09
N GLU A 143 -3.97 2.49 13.80
CA GLU A 143 -2.88 2.97 12.96
C GLU A 143 -3.33 3.26 11.54
N ALA A 144 -4.23 2.44 10.97
CA ALA A 144 -4.79 2.67 9.65
C ALA A 144 -5.61 3.97 9.60
N THR A 145 -6.50 4.18 10.56
CA THR A 145 -7.32 5.41 10.68
C THR A 145 -6.45 6.65 10.84
N LEU A 146 -5.44 6.59 11.71
CA LEU A 146 -4.51 7.70 11.90
C LEU A 146 -3.76 8.04 10.60
N LYS A 147 -3.24 7.04 9.89
CA LYS A 147 -2.54 7.25 8.62
C LYS A 147 -3.45 7.90 7.58
N GLN A 148 -4.69 7.43 7.46
CA GLN A 148 -5.68 7.99 6.53
C GLN A 148 -6.04 9.44 6.88
N PHE A 149 -6.24 9.74 8.17
CA PHE A 149 -6.56 11.10 8.62
C PHE A 149 -5.40 12.08 8.41
N CYS A 150 -4.18 11.65 8.72
CA CYS A 150 -2.98 12.48 8.61
C CYS A 150 -2.50 12.65 7.17
N PHE A 151 -2.92 11.80 6.24
CA PHE A 151 -2.50 11.83 4.85
C PHE A 151 -2.76 13.22 4.23
N ARG A 152 -1.69 13.88 3.78
CA ARG A 152 -1.66 15.24 3.21
C ARG A 152 -2.11 16.38 4.13
N LYS A 153 -2.46 16.11 5.40
CA LYS A 153 -2.95 17.11 6.36
C LYS A 153 -1.97 17.43 7.48
N VAL A 154 -1.13 16.49 7.88
CA VAL A 154 -0.22 16.63 9.03
C VAL A 154 1.23 16.40 8.58
N THR A 155 2.12 17.34 8.85
CA THR A 155 3.57 17.14 8.75
C THR A 155 4.05 16.52 10.06
N VAL A 156 4.50 15.25 10.02
CA VAL A 156 5.06 14.58 11.22
C VAL A 156 6.55 14.89 11.28
N LYS A 157 7.04 15.42 12.42
CA LYS A 157 8.48 15.56 12.66
C LYS A 157 9.11 14.18 12.75
N PHE A 158 10.13 13.93 11.95
CA PHE A 158 10.95 12.73 12.06
C PHE A 158 12.02 12.94 13.13
N GLU A 159 11.94 12.17 14.23
CA GLU A 159 12.91 12.21 15.32
C GLU A 159 13.63 10.85 15.38
N THR A 160 14.96 10.87 15.28
CA THR A 160 15.79 9.64 15.24
C THR A 160 15.85 8.92 16.58
N ASP A 161 15.58 9.64 17.67
CA ASP A 161 15.57 9.10 19.03
C ASP A 161 14.13 8.80 19.46
N GLN A 162 13.74 7.53 19.36
CA GLN A 162 12.38 7.07 19.66
C GLN A 162 11.99 7.29 21.13
N SER A 163 12.96 7.44 22.05
CA SER A 163 12.69 7.70 23.46
C SER A 163 12.14 9.11 23.73
N LYS A 164 12.28 10.02 22.75
CA LYS A 164 11.78 11.40 22.83
C LYS A 164 10.41 11.60 22.20
N LEU A 165 9.91 10.62 21.45
CA LEU A 165 8.58 10.66 20.87
C LEU A 165 7.55 10.23 21.92
N THR A 166 6.73 11.17 22.40
CA THR A 166 5.63 10.86 23.30
C THR A 166 4.30 10.86 22.56
N ALA A 167 3.33 10.06 23.02
CA ALA A 167 1.98 10.00 22.42
C ALA A 167 1.29 11.39 22.36
N ASN A 168 1.70 12.32 23.25
CA ASN A 168 1.24 13.70 23.27
C ASN A 168 1.67 14.50 22.03
N ASP A 169 2.79 14.18 21.40
CA ASP A 169 3.29 14.90 20.22
C ASP A 169 2.37 14.70 19.01
N PHE A 170 1.79 13.50 18.87
CA PHE A 170 0.78 13.19 17.86
C PHE A 170 -0.56 13.84 18.16
N GLY A 171 -1.02 13.80 19.42
CA GLY A 171 -2.30 14.38 19.84
C GLY A 171 -2.34 15.91 19.75
N THR A 172 -1.20 16.59 19.92
CA THR A 172 -1.13 18.05 19.87
C THR A 172 -1.27 18.58 18.44
N GLN A 173 -0.66 17.92 17.46
CA GLN A 173 -0.81 18.27 16.04
C GLN A 173 -2.24 18.02 15.53
N GLN A 174 -2.88 16.93 16.00
CA GLN A 174 -4.24 16.59 15.62
C GLN A 174 -5.27 17.64 16.13
N LYS A 175 -5.08 18.18 17.33
CA LYS A 175 -5.93 19.24 17.91
C LYS A 175 -5.83 20.58 17.17
N ILE A 176 -4.68 20.90 16.58
CA ILE A 176 -4.49 22.14 15.82
C ILE A 176 -5.33 22.13 14.53
N ILE A 177 -5.40 20.98 13.85
CA ILE A 177 -6.16 20.84 12.60
C ILE A 177 -7.67 20.85 12.85
N VAL A 178 -8.15 20.18 13.90
CA VAL A 178 -9.59 20.18 14.25
C VAL A 178 -10.08 21.60 14.61
N LYS A 179 -9.23 22.45 15.19
CA LYS A 179 -9.58 23.85 15.49
C LYS A 179 -9.60 24.79 14.29
N GLN A 180 -8.98 24.42 13.16
CA GLN A 180 -8.97 25.23 11.94
C GLN A 180 -10.15 24.92 11.00
N GLN A 181 -10.98 23.93 11.34
CA GLN A 181 -12.18 23.54 10.56
C GLN A 181 -13.49 23.97 11.24
N VAL A 182 -13.42 24.81 12.28
CA VAL A 182 -14.58 25.45 12.95
C VAL A 182 -14.53 26.95 12.71
#